data_AF-A0A3D0NGM5-F1
#
_entry.id   AF-A0A3D0NGM5-F1
#
_cell.length_a   1.000
_cell.length_b   1.000
_cell.length_c   1.000
_cell.angle_alpha   90.00
_cell.angle_beta   90.00
_cell.angle_gamma   90.00
#
_symmetry.space_group_name_H-M   'P 1'
#
loop_
_entity.id
_entity.type
_entity.pdbx_description
1 polymer ?
#
loop_
_entity_poly.entity_id
_entity_poly.type
_entity_poly.pdbx_seq_one_letter_code
_entity_poly.pdbx_strand_id
1 'polypeptide(L)' 'RFVFNFGKGAFAKSTMLKKLNAGDRVGACNEFLRWNKAFDPRTGKRVVVRGLTLRRAAEREVCLGNIR' A
#
# COMPACT_ATOMS: atom_id res chain seq x y z
N ARG A 1 14.81 3.19 -4.07
CA ARG A 1 14.83 1.75 -3.73
C ARG A 1 13.52 1.40 -3.02
N PHE A 2 12.56 0.83 -3.75
CA PHE A 2 11.20 0.51 -3.31
C PHE A 2 11.17 -0.75 -2.42
N VAL A 3 11.89 -0.74 -1.30
CA VAL A 3 11.86 -1.84 -0.32
C VAL A 3 10.81 -1.47 0.71
N PHE A 4 9.58 -1.88 0.43
CA PHE A 4 8.49 -1.71 1.36
C PHE A 4 8.75 -2.55 2.61
N ASN A 5 8.74 -1.88 3.77
CA ASN A 5 8.54 -2.48 5.09
C ASN A 5 7.12 -3.07 5.27
N PHE A 6 6.43 -3.45 4.18
CA PHE A 6 5.29 -4.32 4.27
C PHE A 6 5.84 -5.72 4.50
N GLY A 7 5.52 -6.33 5.63
CA GLY A 7 5.94 -7.69 5.95
C GLY A 7 5.79 -8.56 4.70
N LYS A 8 6.90 -9.12 4.21
CA LYS A 8 7.03 -9.70 2.86
C LYS A 8 5.89 -10.67 2.51
N GLY A 9 5.35 -11.38 3.50
CA GLY A 9 4.22 -12.30 3.34
C GLY A 9 2.87 -11.63 3.03
N ALA A 10 2.59 -10.44 3.59
CA ALA A 10 1.34 -9.72 3.31
C ALA A 10 1.37 -9.09 1.91
N PHE A 11 2.53 -8.61 1.47
CA PHE A 11 2.73 -8.09 0.12
C PHE A 11 2.64 -9.19 -0.94
N ALA A 12 3.23 -10.36 -0.69
CA ALA A 12 3.24 -11.51 -1.61
C ALA A 12 1.84 -12.07 -1.94
N LYS A 13 0.85 -11.89 -1.06
CA LYS A 13 -0.55 -12.31 -1.28
C LYS A 13 -1.49 -11.15 -1.62
N SER A 14 -0.96 -9.93 -1.73
CA SER A 14 -1.79 -8.74 -1.88
C SER A 14 -2.39 -8.62 -3.28
N THR A 15 -3.57 -7.99 -3.35
CA THR A 15 -4.21 -7.58 -4.60
C THR A 15 -3.29 -6.70 -5.45
N MET A 16 -2.39 -5.94 -4.79
CA MET A 16 -1.37 -5.13 -5.45
C MET A 16 -0.41 -5.96 -6.30
N LEU A 17 0.11 -7.08 -5.78
CA LEU A 17 0.99 -7.96 -6.55
C LEU A 17 0.25 -8.62 -7.71
N LYS A 18 -1.01 -9.03 -7.51
CA LYS A 18 -1.84 -9.57 -8.60
C LYS A 18 -2.01 -8.58 -9.74
N LYS A 19 -2.29 -7.31 -9.43
CA LYS A 19 -2.43 -6.24 -10.43
C LYS A 19 -1.10 -5.94 -11.14
N LEU A 20 0.01 -5.90 -10.41
CA LEU A 20 1.35 -5.75 -11.01
C LEU A 20 1.66 -6.90 -11.99
N ASN A 21 1.38 -8.14 -11.61
CA ASN A 21 1.60 -9.32 -12.47
C ASN A 21 0.67 -9.33 -13.69
N ALA A 22 -0.52 -8.76 -13.57
CA ALA A 22 -1.45 -8.58 -14.68
C ALA A 22 -1.11 -7.39 -15.60
N GLY A 23 -0.03 -6.65 -15.32
CA GLY A 23 0.34 -5.44 -16.06
C GLY A 23 -0.48 -4.20 -15.68
N ASP A 24 -1.44 -4.31 -14.76
CA ASP A 24 -2.25 -3.20 -14.24
C ASP A 24 -1.45 -2.40 -13.19
N ARG A 25 -0.46 -1.65 -13.68
CA ARG A 25 0.42 -0.83 -12.84
C ARG A 25 -0.35 0.29 -12.15
N VAL A 26 -1.32 0.90 -12.84
CA VAL A 26 -2.18 1.96 -12.29
C VAL A 26 -3.04 1.43 -11.15
N GLY A 27 -3.73 0.31 -11.36
CA GLY A 27 -4.53 -0.32 -10.34
C GLY A 27 -3.70 -0.82 -9.17
N ALA A 28 -2.45 -1.22 -9.39
CA ALA A 28 -1.51 -1.55 -8.31
C ALA A 28 -1.14 -0.32 -7.47
N CYS A 29 -0.86 0.84 -8.07
CA CYS A 29 -0.64 2.08 -7.29
C CYS A 29 -1.88 2.47 -6.48
N ASN A 30 -3.09 2.26 -7.02
CA ASN A 30 -4.31 2.55 -6.26
C ASN A 30 -4.49 1.69 -5.01
N GLU A 31 -3.83 0.53 -4.92
CA GLU A 31 -3.88 -0.32 -3.71
C GLU A 31 -3.14 0.30 -2.52
N PHE A 32 -2.26 1.30 -2.71
CA PHE A 32 -1.56 1.96 -1.61
C PHE A 32 -2.49 2.49 -0.52
N LEU A 33 -3.64 3.01 -0.92
CA LEU A 33 -4.63 3.59 0.00
C LEU A 33 -5.21 2.55 0.98
N ARG A 34 -5.14 1.25 0.66
CA ARG A 34 -5.57 0.17 1.56
C ARG A 34 -4.56 -0.11 2.68
N TRP A 35 -3.33 0.36 2.54
CA TRP A 35 -2.22 0.15 3.48
C TRP A 35 -2.07 1.29 4.47
N ASN A 36 -3.19 1.79 4.98
CA ASN A 36 -3.26 2.87 5.96
C ASN A 36 -3.64 2.42 7.38
N LYS A 37 -3.75 1.09 7.60
CA LYS A 37 -4.13 0.53 8.90
C LYS A 37 -2.91 0.08 9.69
N ALA A 38 -2.90 0.36 10.99
CA ALA A 38 -1.92 -0.16 11.95
C ALA A 38 -2.62 -0.87 13.11
N PHE A 39 -1.90 -1.76 13.78
CA PHE A 39 -2.39 -2.39 15.00
C PHE A 39 -2.40 -1.37 16.13
N ASP A 40 -3.55 -1.18 16.76
CA ASP A 40 -3.70 -0.36 17.95
C ASP A 40 -3.62 -1.25 19.20
N PRO A 41 -2.57 -1.12 20.03
CA PRO A 41 -2.37 -1.95 21.21
C PRO A 41 -3.43 -1.71 22.29
N ARG A 42 -4.17 -0.59 22.25
CA ARG A 42 -5.24 -0.29 23.22
C ARG A 42 -6.52 -1.03 22.90
N THR A 43 -6.83 -1.18 21.62
CA THR A 43 -8.09 -1.80 21.15
C THR A 43 -7.88 -3.22 20.63
N GLY A 44 -6.63 -3.65 20.42
CA GLY A 44 -6.28 -4.95 19.83
C GLY A 44 -6.72 -5.09 18.36
N LYS A 45 -7.06 -3.99 17.69
CA LYS A 45 -7.65 -3.99 16.34
C LYS A 45 -6.78 -3.20 15.37
N ARG A 46 -6.96 -3.47 14.06
CA ARG A 46 -6.34 -2.66 13.02
C ARG A 46 -7.19 -1.41 12.77
N VAL A 47 -6.66 -0.25 13.12
CA VAL A 47 -7.31 1.05 12.93
C VAL A 47 -6.67 1.81 11.79
N VAL A 48 -7.45 2.62 11.08
CA VAL A 48 -6.92 3.54 10.07
C VAL A 48 -6.14 4.63 10.78
N VAL A 49 -4.89 4.83 10.37
CA VAL A 49 -4.01 5.86 10.92
C VAL A 49 -3.90 6.99 9.91
N ARG A 50 -4.32 8.20 10.30
CA ARG A 50 -4.30 9.39 9.44
C ARG A 50 -2.93 9.66 8.83
N GLY A 51 -1.85 9.54 9.62
CA GLY A 51 -0.48 9.71 9.13
C GLY A 51 -0.09 8.69 8.04
N LEU A 52 -0.55 7.45 8.17
CA LEU A 52 -0.34 6.45 7.12
C LEU A 52 -1.17 6.76 5.89
N THR A 53 -2.43 7.19 6.03
CA THR A 53 -3.27 7.59 4.90
C THR A 53 -2.59 8.66 4.05
N LEU A 54 -2.08 9.73 4.67
CA LEU A 54 -1.39 10.81 3.96
C LEU A 54 -0.13 10.32 3.26
N ARG A 55 0.67 9.51 3.95
CA ARG A 55 1.87 8.92 3.36
C ARG A 55 1.55 8.03 2.15
N ARG A 56 0.52 7.19 2.24
CA ARG A 56 0.12 6.30 1.13
C ARG A 56 -0.48 7.05 -0.05
N ALA A 57 -1.17 8.17 0.20
CA ALA A 57 -1.61 9.05 -0.88
C ALA A 57 -0.41 9.65 -1.64
N ALA A 58 0.60 10.16 -0.94
CA ALA A 58 1.82 10.67 -1.58
C ALA A 58 2.57 9.58 -2.37
N GLU A 59 2.71 8.37 -1.79
CA GLU A 59 3.34 7.23 -2.48
C GLU A 59 2.55 6.80 -3.73
N ARG A 60 1.21 6.86 -3.69
CA ARG A 60 0.36 6.63 -4.87
C ARG A 60 0.66 7.63 -5.97
N GLU A 61 0.71 8.92 -5.68
CA GLU A 61 0.98 9.95 -6.69
C GLU A 61 2.36 9.76 -7.34
N VAL A 62 3.38 9.48 -6.52
CA VAL A 62 4.74 9.16 -7.02
C VAL A 62 4.73 7.88 -7.87
N CYS A 63 3.98 6.86 -7.47
CA CYS A 63 3.85 5.62 -8.23
C CYS A 63 3.19 5.87 -9.59
N LEU A 64 2.09 6.63 -9.64
CA LEU A 64 1.38 6.98 -10.86
C LEU A 64 2.25 7.84 -11.80
N GLY A 65 3.00 8.80 -11.28
CA GLY A 65 3.92 9.62 -12.07
C GLY A 65 5.08 8.84 -12.69
N ASN A 66 5.48 7.72 -12.08
CA ASN A 66 6.55 6.84 -12.56
C ASN A 66 6.08 5.71 -13.50
N ILE A 67 4.79 5.64 -13.84
CA ILE A 67 4.25 4.62 -14.78
C ILE A 67 4.35 5.08 -16.26
N ARG A 68 5.02 6.20 -16.53
CA ARG A 68 5.32 6.61 -17.92
C ARG A 68 6.01 5.52 -18.74
#